data_AF-A0A941JJJ7-F1
#
_entry.id   AF-A0A941JJJ7-F1
#
_cell.length_a   1.000
_cell.length_b   1.000
_cell.length_c   1.000
_cell.angle_alpha   90.00
_cell.angle_beta   90.00
_cell.angle_gamma   90.00
#
_symmetry.space_group_name_H-M   'P 1'
#
loop_
_entity.id
_entity.type
_entity.pdbx_description
1 polymer ?
#
loop_
_entity_poly.entity_id
_entity_poly.type
_entity_poly.pdbx_seq_one_letter_code
_entity_poly.pdbx_strand_id
1 'polypeptide(L)'
;HSGAFMKPLFSAAKRIVREGGPARIVFSEGEDERVLRAVQVVVDEGLARPILVGRPSVLLARIEKLGLRLRLGEDVEVTNPEYD
;
A
#
# COMPACT_ATOMS: atom_id res chain seq x y z
N HIS A 1 3.61 -17.20 16.26
CA HIS A 1 5.06 -17.23 16.54
C HIS A 1 5.92 -16.51 15.48
N SER A 2 5.36 -15.64 14.62
CA SER A 2 6.10 -14.87 13.60
C SER A 2 6.49 -13.44 14.02
N GLY A 3 5.88 -12.89 15.08
CA GLY A 3 6.02 -11.47 15.44
C GLY A 3 7.43 -11.04 15.89
N ALA A 4 8.24 -11.95 16.44
CA ALA A 4 9.61 -11.65 16.86
C ALA A 4 10.56 -11.49 15.66
N PHE A 5 10.34 -12.22 14.57
CA PHE A 5 11.16 -12.16 13.36
C PHE A 5 10.83 -10.96 12.47
N MET A 6 9.56 -10.57 12.36
CA MET A 6 9.13 -9.46 11.50
C MET A 6 9.45 -8.08 12.07
N LYS A 7 9.48 -7.93 13.40
CA LYS A 7 9.80 -6.67 14.08
C LYS A 7 11.07 -5.96 13.59
N PRO A 8 12.24 -6.63 13.51
CA PRO A 8 13.46 -5.99 13.02
C PRO A 8 13.37 -5.60 11.54
N LEU A 9 12.72 -6.40 10.70
CA LEU A 9 12.52 -6.08 9.29
C LEU A 9 11.68 -4.82 9.09
N PHE A 10 10.56 -4.71 9.79
CA PHE A 10 9.70 -3.52 9.72
C PHE A 10 10.40 -2.29 10.28
N SER A 11 11.20 -2.46 11.34
CA SER A 11 11.99 -1.35 11.91
C SER A 11 13.04 -0.84 10.92
N ALA A 12 13.68 -1.72 10.16
CA ALA A 12 14.62 -1.36 9.11
C ALA A 12 13.91 -0.64 7.95
N ALA A 13 12.77 -1.16 7.48
CA ALA A 13 11.98 -0.54 6.40
C ALA A 13 11.55 0.90 6.76
N LYS A 14 11.01 1.11 7.97
CA LYS A 14 10.64 2.45 8.46
C LYS A 14 11.82 3.42 8.46
N ARG A 15 13.01 2.95 8.82
CA ARG A 15 14.23 3.77 8.83
C ARG A 15 14.60 4.22 7.43
N ILE A 16 14.62 3.29 6.47
CA ILE A 16 14.90 3.58 5.06
C ILE A 16 13.93 4.62 4.51
N VAL A 17 12.62 4.45 4.76
CA VAL A 17 11.59 5.42 4.34
C VAL A 17 11.84 6.80 4.94
N ARG A 18 12.11 6.88 6.24
CA ARG A 18 12.35 8.15 6.96
C ARG A 18 13.61 8.87 6.48
N GLU A 19 14.64 8.12 6.09
CA GLU A 19 15.91 8.65 5.57
C GLU A 19 15.82 9.01 4.06
N GLY A 20 14.65 8.86 3.44
CA GLY A 20 14.44 9.18 2.02
C GLY A 20 14.95 8.11 1.05
N GLY A 21 15.23 6.90 1.54
CA GLY A 21 15.66 5.76 0.73
C GLY A 21 14.54 5.18 -0.15
N PRO A 22 14.88 4.22 -1.04
CA PRO A 22 13.93 3.63 -1.96
C PRO A 22 12.85 2.84 -1.19
N ALA A 23 11.61 3.28 -1.31
CA ALA A 23 10.48 2.66 -0.60
C ALA A 23 9.21 2.64 -1.46
N ARG A 24 9.32 2.35 -2.75
CA ARG A 24 8.17 2.23 -3.66
C ARG A 24 7.91 0.75 -3.94
N ILE A 25 6.67 0.31 -3.73
CA ILE A 25 6.24 -1.09 -3.94
C ILE A 25 5.03 -1.08 -4.86
N VAL A 26 5.10 -1.85 -5.96
CA VAL A 26 3.99 -2.02 -6.90
C VAL A 26 3.16 -3.23 -6.49
N PHE A 27 1.86 -3.02 -6.35
CA PHE A 27 0.87 -4.07 -6.11
C PHE A 27 0.04 -4.26 -7.38
N SER A 28 0.30 -5.34 -8.11
CA SER A 28 -0.34 -5.64 -9.40
C SER A 28 -1.80 -6.07 -9.28
N GLU A 29 -2.20 -6.61 -8.12
CA GLU A 29 -3.56 -7.03 -7.81
C GLU A 29 -4.26 -6.00 -6.91
N GLY A 30 -4.18 -4.71 -7.25
CA GLY A 30 -4.67 -3.63 -6.40
C GLY A 30 -6.16 -3.70 -6.07
N GLU A 31 -6.95 -4.39 -6.89
CA GLU A 31 -8.39 -4.58 -6.68
C GLU A 31 -8.74 -5.76 -5.74
N ASP A 32 -7.76 -6.56 -5.30
CA ASP A 32 -7.98 -7.64 -4.31
C ASP A 32 -8.13 -7.05 -2.89
N GLU A 33 -9.14 -7.51 -2.16
CA GLU A 33 -9.46 -6.97 -0.83
C GLU A 33 -8.35 -7.22 0.20
N ARG A 34 -7.62 -8.35 0.10
CA ARG A 34 -6.49 -8.67 0.98
C ARG A 34 -5.31 -7.76 0.68
N VAL A 35 -5.09 -7.45 -0.59
CA VAL A 35 -4.06 -6.48 -1.02
C VAL A 35 -4.37 -5.10 -0.47
N LEU A 36 -5.61 -4.61 -0.63
CA LEU A 36 -6.01 -3.31 -0.09
C LEU A 36 -5.85 -3.23 1.44
N ARG A 37 -6.16 -4.31 2.17
CA ARG A 37 -5.93 -4.38 3.62
C ARG A 37 -4.45 -4.38 3.98
N ALA A 38 -3.61 -5.08 3.23
CA ALA A 38 -2.16 -5.06 3.44
C ALA A 38 -1.58 -3.66 3.18
N VAL A 39 -2.06 -3.00 2.13
CA VAL A 39 -1.65 -1.64 1.75
C VAL A 39 -2.03 -0.62 2.83
N GLN A 40 -3.21 -0.74 3.45
CA GLN A 40 -3.57 0.08 4.61
C GLN A 40 -2.52 -0.02 5.72
N VAL A 41 -2.07 -1.24 6.05
CA VAL A 41 -1.05 -1.45 7.08
C VAL A 41 0.29 -0.86 6.65
N VAL A 42 0.69 -1.03 5.38
CA VAL A 42 1.93 -0.46 4.85
C VAL A 42 1.96 1.06 4.98
N VAL A 43 0.84 1.72 4.65
CA VAL A 43 0.67 3.18 4.78
C VAL A 43 0.65 3.60 6.25
N ASP A 44 -0.20 2.98 7.08
CA ASP A 44 -0.35 3.34 8.50
C ASP A 44 0.97 3.20 9.28
N GLU A 45 1.76 2.18 8.96
CA GLU A 45 3.03 1.91 9.61
C GLU A 45 4.20 2.70 9.00
N GLY A 46 3.97 3.41 7.89
CA GLY A 46 5.00 4.17 7.17
C GLY A 46 6.12 3.29 6.60
N LEU A 47 5.76 2.12 6.05
CA LEU A 47 6.73 1.13 5.56
C LEU A 47 7.16 1.35 4.11
N ALA A 48 6.29 1.98 3.30
CA ALA A 48 6.54 2.27 1.90
C ALA A 48 5.53 3.31 1.38
N ARG A 49 5.76 3.80 0.15
CA ARG A 49 4.83 4.55 -0.68
C ARG A 49 4.29 3.63 -1.78
N PRO A 50 3.10 3.02 -1.60
CA PRO A 50 2.57 2.01 -2.51
C PRO A 50 2.13 2.59 -3.85
N ILE A 51 2.22 1.75 -4.88
CA ILE A 51 1.61 1.99 -6.19
C ILE A 51 0.61 0.85 -6.42
N LEU A 52 -0.67 1.18 -6.59
CA LEU A 52 -1.72 0.21 -6.91
C LEU A 52 -1.96 0.17 -8.41
N VAL A 53 -1.94 -1.03 -8.98
CA VAL A 53 -2.41 -1.25 -10.35
C VAL A 53 -3.87 -1.67 -10.28
N GLY A 54 -4.73 -0.93 -10.97
CA GLY A 54 -6.17 -1.20 -11.01
C GLY A 54 -6.97 0.01 -11.46
N ARG A 55 -8.27 -0.20 -11.70
CA ARG A 55 -9.17 0.87 -12.11
C ARG A 55 -9.49 1.79 -10.93
N PRO A 56 -9.30 3.12 -11.05
CA PRO A 56 -9.53 4.04 -9.94
C PRO A 56 -10.94 3.94 -9.33
N SER A 57 -11.98 3.79 -10.15
CA SER A 57 -13.37 3.64 -9.69
C SER A 57 -13.59 2.37 -8.86
N VAL A 58 -12.97 1.25 -9.24
CA VAL A 58 -13.06 -0.02 -8.51
C VAL A 58 -12.31 0.06 -7.19
N LEU A 59 -11.11 0.67 -7.19
CA LEU A 59 -10.32 0.88 -5.98
C LEU A 59 -11.09 1.74 -4.97
N LEU A 60 -11.66 2.88 -5.40
CA LEU A 60 -12.44 3.77 -4.54
C LEU A 60 -13.65 3.05 -3.92
N ALA A 61 -14.45 2.35 -4.75
CA ALA A 61 -15.62 1.62 -4.26
C ALA A 61 -15.26 0.54 -3.24
N ARG A 62 -14.13 -0.15 -3.43
CA ARG A 62 -13.64 -1.16 -2.48
C ARG A 62 -13.08 -0.55 -1.21
N ILE A 63 -12.32 0.54 -1.31
CA ILE A 63 -11.81 1.28 -0.15
C ILE A 63 -12.97 1.72 0.75
N GLU A 64 -14.02 2.29 0.15
CA GLU A 64 -15.23 2.71 0.87
C GLU A 64 -15.95 1.49 1.49
N LYS A 65 -16.25 0.46 0.70
CA LYS A 65 -16.93 -0.76 1.16
C LYS A 65 -16.19 -1.45 2.31
N LEU A 66 -14.86 -1.44 2.29
CA LEU A 66 -14.02 -2.08 3.30
C LEU A 66 -13.75 -1.18 4.52
N GLY A 67 -14.19 0.07 4.49
CA GLY A 67 -13.95 1.06 5.56
C GLY A 67 -12.47 1.43 5.71
N LEU A 68 -11.72 1.42 4.61
CA LEU A 68 -10.30 1.77 4.60
C LEU A 68 -10.13 3.30 4.60
N ARG A 69 -9.01 3.77 5.16
CA ARG A 69 -8.65 5.19 5.24
C ARG A 69 -7.73 5.63 4.10
N LEU A 70 -7.44 4.74 3.17
CA LEU A 70 -6.56 5.00 2.03
C LEU A 70 -7.14 6.10 1.13
N ARG A 71 -6.33 7.12 0.83
CA ARG A 71 -6.66 8.17 -0.13
C ARG A 71 -5.80 8.01 -1.38
N LEU A 72 -6.45 7.73 -2.51
CA LEU A 72 -5.78 7.61 -3.80
C LEU A 72 -5.17 8.95 -4.20
N GLY A 73 -3.92 8.95 -4.67
CA GLY A 73 -3.16 10.14 -5.05
C GLY A 73 -2.41 10.81 -3.90
N GLU A 74 -2.80 10.57 -2.65
CA GLU A 74 -2.12 11.09 -1.46
C GLU A 74 -1.30 10.00 -0.76
N ASP A 75 -1.98 8.94 -0.35
CA ASP A 75 -1.37 7.85 0.43
C ASP A 75 -0.81 6.76 -0.49
N VAL A 76 -1.42 6.59 -1.68
CA VAL A 76 -1.05 5.60 -2.69
C VAL A 76 -1.11 6.20 -4.09
N GLU A 77 -0.14 5.87 -4.92
CA GLU A 77 -0.19 6.16 -6.35
C GLU A 77 -1.05 5.11 -7.06
N VAL A 78 -1.71 5.47 -8.15
CA VAL A 78 -2.59 4.56 -8.91
C VAL A 78 -2.17 4.55 -10.37
N THR A 79 -1.94 3.35 -10.91
CA THR A 79 -1.69 3.12 -12.33
C THR A 79 -2.88 2.36 -12.91
N ASN A 80 -3.52 2.93 -13.92
CA ASN A 80 -4.65 2.28 -14.61
C ASN A 80 -4.15 1.50 -15.84
N PRO A 81 -4.26 0.16 -15.86
CA PRO A 81 -3.77 -0.65 -16.97
C PRO A 81 -4.63 -0.57 -18.25
N GLU A 82 -5.84 0.01 -18.20
CA GLU A 82 -6.73 0.07 -19.37
C GLU A 82 -6.48 1.27 -20.29
N TYR A 83 -5.49 2.12 -19.99
CA TYR A 83 -5.10 3.28 -20.81
C TYR A 83 -3.72 3.11 -21.47
N ASP A 84 -3.24 1.88 -21.62
CA ASP A 84 -2.00 1.54 -22.35
C ASP A 84 -2.32 0.78 -23.65
#